data_AF-A0A1A6HBW9-F1
#
_entry.id   AF-A0A1A6HBW9-F1
#
_cell.length_a   1.000
_cell.length_b   1.000
_cell.length_c   1.000
_cell.angle_alpha   90.00
_cell.angle_beta   90.00
_cell.angle_gamma   90.00
#
_symmetry.space_group_name_H-M   'P 1'
#
loop_
_entity.id
_entity.type
_entity.pdbx_description
1 polymer ?
#
loop_
_entity_poly.entity_id
_entity_poly.type
_entity_poly.pdbx_seq_one_letter_code
_entity_poly.pdbx_strand_id
1 'polypeptide(L)' 'MMVATQQEMNDAQLTLQQRDYCVHYLIRLLKCKRDSFPNFLACKHEQHDWDYCEHLDYVKRMKEFERC' A
#
# COMPACT_ATOMS: atom_id res chain seq x y z
N MET A 1 2.46 5.67 -12.31
CA MET A 1 3.17 6.81 -11.71
C MET A 1 3.44 6.46 -10.26
N MET A 2 4.68 6.53 -9.81
CA MET A 2 5.01 6.40 -8.38
C MET A 2 4.55 7.70 -7.71
N VAL A 3 3.53 7.62 -6.85
CA VAL A 3 2.90 8.81 -6.24
C VAL A 3 3.64 9.25 -4.97
N ALA A 4 4.32 8.33 -4.28
CA ALA A 4 5.04 8.61 -3.05
C ALA A 4 6.47 9.09 -3.32
N THR A 5 6.94 10.07 -2.54
CA THR A 5 8.32 10.56 -2.62
C THR A 5 9.28 9.59 -1.91
N GLN A 6 10.53 9.54 -2.36
CA GLN A 6 11.54 8.65 -1.79
C GLN A 6 11.87 8.99 -0.32
N GLN A 7 11.65 10.24 0.08
CA GLN A 7 11.81 10.72 1.47
C GLN A 7 10.73 10.13 2.37
N GLU A 8 9.46 10.17 1.97
CA GLU A 8 8.34 9.59 2.73
C GLU A 8 8.50 8.08 2.95
N MET A 9 9.09 7.35 2.00
CA MET A 9 9.38 5.93 2.14
C MET A 9 10.48 5.62 3.16
N ASN A 10 11.48 6.51 3.25
CA ASN A 10 12.56 6.38 4.22
C ASN A 10 12.10 6.78 5.62
N ASP A 11 11.28 7.83 5.74
CA ASP A 11 10.72 8.30 7.00
C ASP A 11 9.78 7.26 7.63
N ALA A 12 9.02 6.54 6.79
CA ALA A 12 8.17 5.43 7.22
C ALA A 12 8.95 4.12 7.48
N GLN A 13 10.27 4.10 7.30
CA GLN A 13 11.15 2.93 7.49
C GLN A 13 10.64 1.66 6.79
N LEU A 14 10.12 1.82 5.57
CA LEU A 14 9.58 0.68 4.82
C LEU A 14 10.69 -0.23 4.33
N THR A 15 10.47 -1.55 4.48
CA THR A 15 11.35 -2.58 3.94
C THR A 15 11.41 -2.51 2.42
N LEU A 16 12.52 -2.97 1.82
CA LEU A 16 12.72 -2.90 0.36
C LEU A 16 11.60 -3.60 -0.42
N GLN A 17 11.03 -4.68 0.13
CA GLN A 17 9.95 -5.44 -0.48
C GLN A 17 8.62 -4.70 -0.51
N GLN A 18 8.42 -3.70 0.34
CA GLN A 18 7.17 -2.94 0.42
C GLN A 18 7.23 -1.65 -0.40
N ARG A 19 8.35 -1.39 -1.11
CA ARG A 19 8.58 -0.18 -1.91
C ARG A 19 7.99 -0.30 -3.32
N ASP A 20 6.79 -0.86 -3.42
CA ASP A 20 6.06 -0.99 -4.68
C ASP A 20 5.32 0.31 -5.02
N TYR A 21 4.65 0.36 -6.17
CA TYR A 21 3.83 1.53 -6.49
C TYR A 21 2.68 1.74 -5.48
N CYS A 22 2.30 0.68 -4.76
CA CYS A 22 1.20 0.67 -3.79
C CYS A 22 1.52 1.33 -2.44
N VAL A 23 2.78 1.76 -2.23
CA VAL A 23 3.30 2.39 -1.00
C VAL A 23 2.40 3.47 -0.40
N HIS A 24 1.74 4.26 -1.24
CA HIS A 24 0.93 5.38 -0.83
C HIS A 24 -0.26 4.97 0.05
N TYR A 25 -0.83 3.78 -0.18
CA TYR A 25 -1.90 3.24 0.66
C TYR A 25 -1.36 2.74 2.00
N LEU A 26 -0.18 2.12 2.01
CA LEU A 26 0.46 1.61 3.22
C LEU A 26 0.80 2.76 4.19
N ILE A 27 1.28 3.89 3.67
CA ILE A 27 1.53 5.09 4.48
C ILE A 27 0.24 5.62 5.12
N ARG A 28 -0.89 5.63 4.40
CA ARG A 28 -2.19 6.05 4.95
C ARG A 28 -2.63 5.14 6.08
N LEU A 29 -2.56 3.83 5.86
CA LEU A 29 -2.88 2.80 6.84
C LEU A 29 -2.07 2.95 8.14
N LEU A 30 -0.76 3.27 8.02
CA LEU A 30 0.08 3.55 9.18
C LEU A 30 -0.32 4.83 9.92
N LYS A 31 -0.70 5.89 9.19
CA LYS A 31 -1.21 7.13 9.80
C LYS A 31 -2.52 6.88 10.55
N CYS A 32 -3.48 6.22 9.92
CA CYS A 32 -4.75 5.85 10.54
C CYS A 32 -4.58 4.96 11.77
N LYS A 33 -3.67 3.97 11.74
CA LYS A 33 -3.36 3.16 12.94
C LYS A 33 -2.81 3.99 14.10
N ARG A 34 -2.04 5.04 13.81
CA ARG A 34 -1.50 5.96 14.82
C ARG A 34 -2.58 6.85 15.42
N ASP A 35 -3.47 7.35 14.56
CA ASP A 35 -4.52 8.30 14.97
C ASP A 35 -5.72 7.62 15.63
N SER A 36 -6.00 6.35 15.27
CA SER A 36 -7.20 5.65 15.71
C SER A 36 -7.03 4.82 16.99
N PHE A 37 -5.88 4.86 17.67
CA PHE A 37 -5.67 4.13 18.93
C PHE A 37 -6.56 4.72 20.04
N PRO A 38 -7.47 3.96 20.71
CA PRO A 38 -7.52 2.51 20.94
C PRO A 38 -8.51 1.70 20.05
N ASN A 39 -9.16 2.35 19.08
CA ASN A 39 -10.15 1.71 18.21
C ASN A 39 -9.48 1.00 17.02
N PHE A 40 -9.29 -0.31 17.13
CA PHE A 40 -8.66 -1.13 16.09
C PHE A 40 -9.51 -1.36 14.83
N LEU A 41 -10.84 -1.17 14.91
CA LEU A 41 -11.78 -1.46 13.82
C LEU A 41 -11.99 -0.31 12.83
N ALA A 42 -11.50 0.89 13.13
CA ALA A 42 -11.77 2.08 12.32
C ALA A 42 -11.07 2.04 10.94
N CYS A 43 -9.97 1.30 10.82
CA CYS A 43 -9.07 1.40 9.67
C CYS A 43 -9.34 0.39 8.53
N LYS A 44 -10.58 -0.09 8.38
CA LYS A 44 -10.91 -1.12 7.37
C LYS A 44 -10.91 -0.60 5.94
N HIS A 45 -11.29 0.64 5.73
CA HIS A 45 -11.36 1.22 4.38
C HIS A 45 -9.96 1.31 3.75
N GLU A 46 -8.99 1.83 4.51
CA GLU A 46 -7.61 1.97 4.05
C GLU A 46 -6.90 0.63 3.88
N GLN A 47 -7.25 -0.37 4.71
CA GLN A 47 -6.81 -1.76 4.49
C GLN A 47 -7.32 -2.29 3.15
N HIS A 48 -8.61 -2.14 2.89
CA HIS A 48 -9.21 -2.60 1.64
C HIS A 48 -8.58 -1.91 0.41
N ASP A 49 -8.29 -0.62 0.50
CA ASP A 49 -7.65 0.12 -0.61
C ASP A 49 -6.24 -0.42 -0.92
N TRP A 50 -5.47 -0.75 0.11
CA TRP A 50 -4.15 -1.38 -0.05
C TRP A 50 -4.25 -2.77 -0.67
N ASP A 51 -5.15 -3.63 -0.15
CA ASP A 51 -5.38 -4.99 -0.67
C ASP A 51 -5.86 -4.98 -2.13
N TYR A 52 -6.75 -4.04 -2.47
CA TYR A 52 -7.27 -3.88 -3.82
C TYR A 52 -6.16 -3.51 -4.81
N CYS A 53 -5.25 -2.63 -4.38
CA CYS A 53 -4.12 -2.19 -5.15
C CYS A 53 -3.12 -3.34 -5.42
N GLU A 54 -2.77 -4.14 -4.40
CA GLU A 54 -1.95 -5.35 -4.57
C GLU A 54 -2.62 -6.38 -5.51
N HIS A 55 -3.95 -6.51 -5.42
CA HIS A 55 -4.69 -7.40 -6.30
C HIS A 55 -4.64 -6.93 -7.77
N LEU A 56 -4.79 -5.64 -8.03
CA LEU A 56 -4.64 -5.09 -9.39
C LEU A 56 -3.24 -5.34 -9.95
N ASP A 57 -2.24 -5.30 -9.07
CA ASP A 57 -0.86 -5.60 -9.40
C ASP A 57 -0.67 -7.04 -9.87
N TYR A 58 -1.20 -7.95 -9.06
CA TYR A 58 -1.21 -9.36 -9.36
C TYR A 58 -1.92 -9.66 -10.69
N VAL A 59 -3.10 -9.07 -10.90
CA VAL A 59 -3.86 -9.23 -12.15
C VAL A 59 -3.08 -8.69 -13.35
N LYS A 60 -2.33 -7.59 -13.21
CA LYS A 60 -1.49 -7.08 -14.29
C LYS A 60 -0.39 -8.07 -14.66
N ARG A 61 0.30 -8.65 -13.68
CA ARG A 61 1.33 -9.68 -13.89
C ARG A 61 0.74 -10.93 -14.57
N MET A 62 -0.46 -11.35 -14.18
CA MET A 62 -1.16 -12.47 -14.82
C MET A 62 -1.52 -12.18 -16.28
N LYS A 63 -2.01 -10.97 -16.59
CA LYS A 63 -2.32 -10.56 -17.97
C LYS A 63 -1.09 -10.44 -18.86
N GLU A 64 0.07 -10.09 -18.30
CA GLU A 64 1.35 -10.12 -19.02
C GLU A 64 1.77 -11.56 -19.35
N PHE A 65 1.50 -12.50 -18.44
CA PHE A 65 1.73 -13.93 -18.68
C PHE A 65 0.84 -14.50 -19.78
N GLU A 66 -0.46 -14.17 -19.80
CA GLU A 66 -1.42 -14.61 -20.83
C GLU A 66 -1.17 -14.04 -22.24
N ARG A 67 -0.33 -13.00 -22.35
CA ARG A 67 0.03 -12.38 -23.63
C ARG A 67 1.23 -13.05 -24.33
N CYS A 68 1.86 -14.03 -23.68
CA CYS A 68 2.91 -14.87 -24.27
C CYS A 68 2.29 -16.12 -24.91
#